data_AF-A0A1V9Z4J6-F1
#
_entry.id   AF-A0A1V9Z4J6-F1
#
_cell.length_a   1.000
_cell.length_b   1.000
_cell.length_c   1.000
_cell.angle_alpha   90.00
_cell.angle_beta   90.00
_cell.angle_gamma   90.00
#
_symmetry.space_group_name_H-M   'P 1'
#
loop_
_entity.id
_entity.type
_entity.pdbx_description
1 polymer ?
#
loop_
_entity_poly.entity_id
_entity_poly.type
_entity_poly.pdbx_seq_one_letter_code
_entity_poly.pdbx_strand_id
1 'polypeptide(L)'
;MDSTYNSPPSSTSYLFGKHADVSFVSLASKPAHPDFFPSGYTVGPASPLYGFEESRSSVQPSTPPPATTSVTDIFYQEKEVPEVQQVNYLVVNPCFPSLAPPQTCLRHLGAVMDELEFKYEVLQGWQMSVTGMLCAEEVNFVLAVRHAQGAPECLQIDFFLQEGVETNFLRLFDIIRSKCSCIDQDAIDNTLRPPPKVKEWLNVDAFPEVFPGSGCVPADVMVDYCTEYIDLVATGLKDSRSLCARLEMAKTIKNCCIIEKNRDTILKTPDLLEVFSKALGHMVADSQMSLGRYAVFILNLFDGISIGRIKERVDIGGFRSVISSTSASDSIPRMQSIASTLRRKMDL
;
A
#
# COMPACT_ATOMS: atom_id res chain seq x y z
N MET A 1 24.78 -1.07 -38.39
CA MET A 1 23.69 -0.09 -38.50
C MET A 1 23.29 0.24 -37.09
N ASP A 2 23.71 1.43 -36.67
CA ASP A 2 23.60 1.96 -35.31
C ASP A 2 22.16 2.28 -34.94
N SER A 3 21.77 1.97 -33.71
CA SER A 3 20.65 2.59 -33.02
C SER A 3 20.91 2.54 -31.52
N THR A 4 21.54 3.61 -31.04
CA THR A 4 21.70 4.00 -29.65
C THR A 4 20.33 4.27 -29.02
N TYR A 5 20.02 3.60 -27.91
CA TYR A 5 18.85 3.93 -27.09
C TYR A 5 19.31 4.63 -25.81
N ASN A 6 18.59 5.72 -25.51
CA ASN A 6 18.97 6.81 -24.62
C ASN A 6 19.11 6.41 -23.15
N SER A 7 20.17 6.92 -22.51
CA SER A 7 20.37 7.00 -21.07
C SER A 7 19.25 7.79 -20.37
N PRO A 8 18.95 7.51 -19.08
CA PRO A 8 18.09 8.38 -18.26
C PRO A 8 18.79 9.72 -17.99
N PRO A 9 18.04 10.81 -17.75
CA PRO A 9 18.63 12.14 -17.62
C PRO A 9 19.47 12.26 -16.35
N SER A 10 20.72 12.68 -16.54
CA SER A 10 21.65 13.10 -15.50
C SER A 10 21.11 14.35 -14.80
N SER A 11 21.04 14.31 -13.47
CA SER A 11 20.67 15.44 -12.62
C SER A 11 21.62 16.63 -12.82
N THR A 12 21.23 17.57 -13.68
CA THR A 12 21.90 18.86 -13.84
C THR A 12 20.85 19.94 -14.06
N SER A 13 20.62 20.71 -13.00
CA SER A 13 20.11 22.10 -12.98
C SER A 13 19.26 22.57 -14.17
N TYR A 14 17.94 22.61 -13.98
CA TYR A 14 17.06 23.47 -14.78
C TYR A 14 16.82 24.79 -14.04
N LEU A 15 17.56 25.82 -14.42
CA LEU A 15 17.13 27.20 -14.31
C LEU A 15 16.13 27.44 -15.44
N PHE A 16 14.84 27.62 -15.13
CA PHE A 16 13.90 28.19 -16.08
C PHE A 16 13.44 29.57 -15.59
N GLY A 17 13.60 30.52 -16.51
CA GLY A 17 13.29 31.92 -16.34
C GLY A 17 11.80 32.21 -16.30
N LYS A 18 11.52 33.44 -15.86
CA LYS A 18 10.22 34.07 -15.72
C LYS A 18 9.42 34.14 -17.04
N HIS A 19 8.10 34.19 -16.84
CA HIS A 19 7.01 34.58 -17.76
C HIS A 19 6.42 33.47 -18.64
N ALA A 20 5.20 33.04 -18.29
CA ALA A 20 4.05 33.08 -19.19
C ALA A 20 2.74 32.91 -18.41
N ASP A 21 1.73 33.64 -18.88
CA ASP A 21 0.44 33.93 -18.28
C ASP A 21 -0.57 32.76 -18.21
N VAL A 22 -1.53 33.01 -17.32
CA VAL A 22 -2.83 32.37 -17.11
C VAL A 22 -3.65 32.31 -18.42
N SER A 23 -4.24 31.14 -18.75
CA SER A 23 -5.69 30.95 -19.04
C SER A 23 -6.03 29.68 -19.83
N PHE A 24 -7.06 28.96 -19.34
CA PHE A 24 -8.09 28.18 -20.06
C PHE A 24 -7.72 27.02 -21.00
N VAL A 25 -8.09 25.77 -20.64
CA VAL A 25 -8.84 24.84 -21.50
C VAL A 25 -9.77 23.89 -20.69
N SER A 26 -11.07 24.15 -20.80
CA SER A 26 -12.23 23.24 -20.95
C SER A 26 -12.06 21.72 -20.72
N LEU A 27 -12.84 21.20 -19.76
CA LEU A 27 -13.20 19.77 -19.60
C LEU A 27 -13.95 19.26 -20.84
N ALA A 28 -13.38 18.26 -21.53
CA ALA A 28 -14.07 17.53 -22.59
C ALA A 28 -15.00 16.46 -22.00
N SER A 29 -16.27 16.54 -22.38
CA SER A 29 -17.37 15.66 -22.00
C SER A 29 -17.24 14.29 -22.66
N LYS A 30 -17.43 13.21 -21.88
CA LYS A 30 -17.47 11.82 -22.36
C LYS A 30 -18.84 11.54 -23.02
N PRO A 31 -18.93 10.97 -24.24
CA PRO A 31 -20.21 10.61 -24.84
C PRO A 31 -20.78 9.32 -24.25
N ALA A 32 -22.11 9.24 -24.25
CA ALA A 32 -22.94 8.22 -23.61
C ALA A 32 -23.37 7.07 -24.55
N HIS A 33 -23.47 5.86 -23.98
CA HIS A 33 -24.28 4.67 -24.36
C HIS A 33 -23.93 3.91 -25.68
N PRO A 34 -24.35 2.63 -25.88
CA PRO A 34 -25.40 1.88 -25.15
C PRO A 34 -25.09 0.42 -24.69
N ASP A 35 -25.85 0.01 -23.67
CA ASP A 35 -26.50 -1.27 -23.39
C ASP A 35 -25.95 -2.58 -23.99
N PHE A 36 -25.47 -3.46 -23.12
CA PHE A 36 -25.42 -4.89 -23.40
C PHE A 36 -25.73 -5.69 -22.12
N PHE A 37 -26.94 -6.26 -22.05
CA PHE A 37 -27.32 -7.30 -21.10
C PHE A 37 -27.13 -8.68 -21.75
N PRO A 38 -26.70 -9.69 -20.99
CA PRO A 38 -27.24 -11.02 -21.16
C PRO A 38 -27.92 -11.49 -19.88
N SER A 39 -29.20 -11.81 -20.05
CA SER A 39 -30.08 -12.50 -19.12
C SER A 39 -29.59 -13.91 -18.75
N GLY A 40 -29.93 -14.34 -17.53
CA GLY A 40 -30.51 -15.66 -17.32
C GLY A 40 -29.68 -16.65 -16.52
N TYR A 41 -29.93 -16.73 -15.21
CA TYR A 41 -29.97 -18.02 -14.52
C TYR A 41 -31.19 -18.11 -13.62
N THR A 42 -31.93 -19.17 -13.88
CA THR A 42 -33.24 -19.56 -13.37
C THR A 42 -33.16 -20.08 -11.93
N VAL A 43 -34.15 -19.71 -11.14
CA VAL A 43 -34.48 -20.31 -9.84
C VAL A 43 -35.29 -21.60 -10.09
N GLY A 44 -34.96 -22.69 -9.40
CA GLY A 44 -35.75 -23.93 -9.37
C GLY A 44 -35.14 -25.03 -8.49
N PRO A 45 -35.95 -25.94 -7.90
CA PRO A 45 -36.04 -26.06 -6.45
C PRO A 45 -35.75 -27.44 -5.84
N ALA A 46 -35.69 -27.45 -4.50
CA ALA A 46 -36.17 -28.45 -3.54
C ALA A 46 -35.62 -29.89 -3.53
N SER A 47 -35.31 -30.30 -2.30
CA SER A 47 -34.90 -31.61 -1.78
C SER A 47 -35.80 -32.79 -2.18
N PRO A 48 -35.32 -34.01 -1.89
CA PRO A 48 -36.17 -34.94 -1.14
C PRO A 48 -35.52 -35.48 0.14
N LEU A 49 -36.38 -35.57 1.15
CA LEU A 49 -36.32 -36.42 2.34
C LEU A 49 -36.02 -37.88 2.01
N TYR A 50 -35.22 -38.55 2.85
CA TYR A 50 -35.31 -39.95 3.34
C TYR A 50 -34.09 -40.14 4.26
N GLY A 51 -34.10 -40.77 5.43
CA GLY A 51 -35.10 -41.44 6.23
C GLY A 51 -34.45 -41.76 7.59
N PHE A 52 -35.25 -41.80 8.65
CA PHE A 52 -34.86 -42.27 9.97
C PHE A 52 -34.53 -43.78 9.91
N GLU A 53 -33.38 -44.19 10.42
CA GLU A 53 -33.21 -45.51 11.05
C GLU A 53 -32.23 -45.45 12.21
N GLU A 54 -32.49 -46.34 13.16
CA GLU A 54 -32.23 -46.24 14.58
C GLU A 54 -31.02 -47.11 14.98
N SER A 55 -30.15 -46.53 15.80
CA SER A 55 -29.32 -47.13 16.86
C SER A 55 -28.85 -48.60 16.74
N ARG A 56 -27.53 -48.80 16.65
CA ARG A 56 -26.82 -49.83 17.45
C ARG A 56 -25.46 -49.34 17.94
N SER A 57 -25.36 -49.25 19.27
CA SER A 57 -24.12 -49.06 20.02
C SER A 57 -23.20 -50.27 19.89
N SER A 58 -21.90 -50.03 19.67
CA SER A 58 -20.85 -50.96 20.07
C SER A 58 -19.73 -50.19 20.76
N VAL A 59 -19.54 -50.51 22.03
CA VAL A 59 -18.48 -50.03 22.91
C VAL A 59 -17.11 -50.48 22.38
N GLN A 60 -16.18 -49.55 22.21
CA GLN A 60 -14.75 -49.85 22.10
C GLN A 60 -13.92 -48.90 22.99
N PRO A 61 -12.76 -49.36 23.49
CA PRO A 61 -12.10 -48.79 24.65
C PRO A 61 -11.33 -47.51 24.31
N SER A 62 -11.39 -46.58 25.26
CA SER A 62 -10.68 -45.30 25.26
C SER A 62 -9.16 -45.47 25.28
N THR A 63 -8.53 -45.23 24.14
CA THR A 63 -7.10 -44.91 24.03
C THR A 63 -6.95 -43.38 24.20
N PRO A 64 -6.04 -42.87 25.03
CA PRO A 64 -5.86 -41.42 25.19
C PRO A 64 -5.44 -40.78 23.86
N PRO A 65 -5.97 -39.60 23.50
CA PRO A 65 -5.59 -38.96 22.25
C PRO A 65 -4.12 -38.55 22.31
N PRO A 66 -3.31 -38.86 21.29
CA PRO A 66 -2.02 -38.20 21.15
C PRO A 66 -2.29 -36.71 20.97
N ALA A 67 -1.65 -35.89 21.79
CA ALA A 67 -1.58 -34.45 21.60
C ALA A 67 -0.77 -34.18 20.34
N THR A 68 -1.43 -34.21 19.18
CA THR A 68 -0.84 -33.76 17.92
C THR A 68 -1.06 -32.27 17.84
N THR A 69 -0.15 -31.50 18.43
CA THR A 69 0.05 -30.10 18.03
C THR A 69 0.73 -30.14 16.66
N SER A 70 -0.01 -30.52 15.61
CA SER A 70 0.45 -30.35 14.24
C SER A 70 0.42 -28.85 13.97
N VAL A 71 1.57 -28.19 14.11
CA VAL A 71 1.78 -26.88 13.50
C VAL A 71 1.71 -27.14 12.00
N THR A 72 0.54 -26.95 11.42
CA THR A 72 0.35 -27.03 9.97
C THR A 72 1.22 -25.94 9.35
N ASP A 73 2.26 -26.32 8.59
CA ASP A 73 3.08 -25.37 7.84
C ASP A 73 2.16 -24.61 6.88
N ILE A 74 1.88 -23.34 7.18
CA ILE A 74 0.95 -22.51 6.40
C ILE A 74 1.38 -22.35 4.94
N PHE A 75 2.66 -22.60 4.66
CA PHE A 75 3.18 -22.53 3.31
C PHE A 75 3.02 -23.84 2.55
N TYR A 76 2.71 -24.95 3.22
CA TYR A 76 2.54 -26.26 2.58
C TYR A 76 1.35 -26.27 1.62
N GLN A 77 1.56 -26.85 0.43
CA GLN A 77 0.57 -26.93 -0.64
C GLN A 77 0.61 -28.34 -1.22
N GLU A 78 -0.55 -29.02 -1.23
CA GLU A 78 -0.69 -30.38 -1.79
C GLU A 78 -0.95 -30.38 -3.30
N LYS A 79 -1.46 -29.26 -3.84
CA LYS A 79 -1.84 -29.14 -5.25
C LYS A 79 -0.61 -28.90 -6.12
N GLU A 80 -0.69 -29.35 -7.38
CA GLU A 80 0.30 -29.02 -8.41
C GLU A 80 0.34 -27.50 -8.65
N VAL A 81 1.52 -27.00 -9.04
CA VAL A 81 1.70 -25.58 -9.37
C VAL A 81 1.00 -25.31 -10.70
N PRO A 82 0.11 -24.32 -10.80
CA PRO A 82 -0.57 -24.02 -12.05
C PRO A 82 0.40 -23.41 -13.07
N GLU A 83 0.18 -23.67 -14.36
CA GLU A 83 0.87 -22.95 -15.44
C GLU A 83 0.33 -21.51 -15.58
N VAL A 84 1.19 -20.61 -16.06
CA VAL A 84 0.78 -19.25 -16.44
C VAL A 84 -0.28 -19.31 -17.53
N GLN A 85 -1.46 -18.77 -17.24
CA GLN A 85 -2.49 -18.53 -18.25
C GLN A 85 -2.24 -17.18 -18.93
N GLN A 86 -2.42 -17.12 -20.25
CA GLN A 86 -2.32 -15.87 -21.01
C GLN A 86 -3.31 -14.84 -20.45
N VAL A 87 -2.81 -13.78 -19.81
CA VAL A 87 -3.63 -12.67 -19.35
C VAL A 87 -3.76 -11.66 -20.49
N ASN A 88 -4.98 -11.25 -20.80
CA ASN A 88 -5.24 -10.23 -21.83
C ASN A 88 -4.51 -8.92 -21.49
N TYR A 89 -3.88 -8.34 -22.51
CA TYR A 89 -2.84 -7.29 -22.54
C TYR A 89 -3.13 -5.91 -21.86
N LEU A 90 -4.09 -5.80 -20.95
CA LEU A 90 -4.56 -4.51 -20.41
C LEU A 90 -4.16 -4.21 -18.96
N VAL A 91 -3.46 -5.12 -18.27
CA VAL A 91 -2.97 -4.89 -16.89
C VAL A 91 -1.46 -5.17 -16.87
N VAL A 92 -0.66 -4.18 -16.50
CA VAL A 92 0.76 -4.38 -16.22
C VAL A 92 0.87 -5.23 -14.96
N ASN A 93 1.05 -6.54 -15.12
CA ASN A 93 1.30 -7.46 -14.02
C ASN A 93 2.81 -7.71 -13.96
N PRO A 94 3.54 -7.03 -13.06
CA PRO A 94 4.96 -7.26 -12.96
C PRO A 94 5.22 -8.67 -12.43
N CYS A 95 6.29 -9.30 -12.93
CA CYS A 95 6.69 -10.63 -12.52
C CYS A 95 8.22 -10.77 -12.55
N PHE A 96 8.73 -11.82 -11.93
CA PHE A 96 10.13 -12.24 -12.10
C PHE A 96 10.25 -13.77 -12.15
N PRO A 97 11.25 -14.31 -12.88
CA PRO A 97 11.47 -15.75 -12.97
C PRO A 97 12.22 -16.31 -11.76
N SER A 98 12.02 -17.58 -11.44
CA SER A 98 12.74 -18.31 -10.39
C SER A 98 12.97 -19.77 -10.75
N LEU A 99 14.15 -20.30 -10.43
CA LEU A 99 14.45 -21.73 -10.48
C LEU A 99 14.38 -22.40 -9.09
N ALA A 100 14.03 -21.64 -8.04
CA ALA A 100 13.90 -22.19 -6.70
C ALA A 100 12.63 -23.07 -6.59
N PRO A 101 12.62 -24.07 -5.67
CA PRO A 101 11.42 -24.87 -5.46
C PRO A 101 10.20 -23.99 -5.07
N PRO A 102 8.99 -24.33 -5.53
CA PRO A 102 7.79 -23.52 -5.28
C PRO A 102 7.54 -23.19 -3.80
N GLN A 103 7.75 -24.15 -2.90
CA GLN A 103 7.62 -23.91 -1.45
C GLN A 103 8.64 -22.91 -0.93
N THR A 104 9.86 -22.96 -1.46
CA THR A 104 10.93 -22.04 -1.09
C THR A 104 10.57 -20.62 -1.50
N CYS A 105 9.99 -20.44 -2.70
CA CYS A 105 9.48 -19.16 -3.16
C CYS A 105 8.40 -18.61 -2.22
N LEU A 106 7.37 -19.39 -1.89
CA LEU A 106 6.29 -18.94 -0.99
C LEU A 106 6.81 -18.57 0.41
N ARG A 107 7.70 -19.39 0.99
CA ARG A 107 8.29 -19.10 2.31
C ARG A 107 9.12 -17.82 2.28
N HIS A 108 9.92 -17.63 1.24
CA HIS A 108 10.74 -16.43 1.11
C HIS A 108 9.88 -15.18 0.92
N LEU A 109 8.83 -15.25 0.09
CA LEU A 109 7.85 -14.18 -0.05
C LEU A 109 7.19 -13.84 1.30
N GLY A 110 6.79 -14.86 2.07
CA GLY A 110 6.24 -14.68 3.42
C GLY A 110 7.20 -13.94 4.34
N ALA A 111 8.48 -14.36 4.38
CA ALA A 111 9.51 -13.68 5.16
C ALA A 111 9.73 -12.21 4.72
N VAL A 112 9.64 -11.93 3.42
CA VAL A 112 9.70 -10.54 2.91
C VAL A 112 8.47 -9.74 3.34
N MET A 113 7.27 -10.33 3.32
CA MET A 113 6.06 -9.66 3.79
C MET A 113 6.15 -9.34 5.29
N ASP A 114 6.66 -10.29 6.09
CA ASP A 114 6.92 -10.09 7.52
C ASP A 114 7.94 -8.95 7.75
N GLU A 115 9.04 -8.92 6.99
CA GLU A 115 10.05 -7.85 7.08
C GLU A 115 9.48 -6.47 6.73
N LEU A 116 8.58 -6.40 5.76
CA LEU A 116 7.91 -5.16 5.35
C LEU A 116 6.75 -4.78 6.27
N GLU A 117 6.42 -5.60 7.28
CA GLU A 117 5.27 -5.45 8.18
C GLU A 117 3.92 -5.48 7.43
N PHE A 118 3.82 -6.34 6.41
CA PHE A 118 2.61 -6.56 5.62
C PHE A 118 1.87 -7.78 6.17
N LYS A 119 0.53 -7.70 6.19
CA LYS A 119 -0.31 -8.84 6.54
C LYS A 119 -0.50 -9.70 5.30
N TYR A 120 -0.42 -11.02 5.45
CA TYR A 120 -0.69 -11.94 4.35
C TYR A 120 -1.44 -13.18 4.80
N GLU A 121 -2.08 -13.83 3.84
CA GLU A 121 -2.69 -15.15 3.95
C GLU A 121 -2.24 -16.01 2.77
N VAL A 122 -1.73 -17.21 3.07
CA VAL A 122 -1.39 -18.18 2.02
C VAL A 122 -2.68 -18.90 1.61
N LEU A 123 -3.06 -18.70 0.36
CA LEU A 123 -4.24 -19.31 -0.23
C LEU A 123 -3.89 -20.66 -0.87
N GLN A 124 -4.90 -21.50 -1.10
CA GLN A 124 -4.69 -22.70 -1.90
C GLN A 124 -4.30 -22.36 -3.35
N GLY A 125 -3.51 -23.24 -3.96
CA GLY A 125 -3.13 -23.09 -5.38
C GLY A 125 -1.99 -22.11 -5.58
N TRP A 126 -1.04 -22.09 -4.64
CA TRP A 126 0.22 -21.34 -4.75
C TRP A 126 0.07 -19.83 -4.83
N GLN A 127 -0.90 -19.30 -4.08
CA GLN A 127 -1.21 -17.88 -4.04
C GLN A 127 -1.04 -17.33 -2.62
N MET A 128 -0.77 -16.04 -2.52
CA MET A 128 -0.71 -15.31 -1.26
C MET A 128 -1.46 -13.99 -1.43
N SER A 129 -2.51 -13.79 -0.63
CA SER A 129 -3.20 -12.51 -0.55
C SER A 129 -2.47 -11.62 0.45
N VAL A 130 -2.18 -10.39 0.07
CA VAL A 130 -1.37 -9.47 0.87
C VAL A 130 -2.11 -8.13 1.03
N THR A 131 -2.15 -7.66 2.27
CA THR A 131 -2.64 -6.34 2.66
C THR A 131 -1.55 -5.61 3.43
N GLY A 132 -1.16 -4.43 2.97
CA GLY A 132 -0.11 -3.63 3.60
C GLY A 132 -0.32 -2.14 3.40
N MET A 133 0.73 -1.38 3.68
CA MET A 133 0.76 0.04 3.39
C MET A 133 2.04 0.48 2.69
N LEU A 134 1.90 1.44 1.79
CA LEU A 134 3.00 2.21 1.22
C LEU A 134 2.73 3.69 1.47
N CYS A 135 3.64 4.40 2.14
CA CYS A 135 3.47 5.83 2.49
C CYS A 135 2.11 6.12 3.16
N ALA A 136 1.70 5.26 4.11
CA ALA A 136 0.40 5.27 4.80
C ALA A 136 -0.86 5.11 3.91
N GLU A 137 -0.71 4.69 2.67
CA GLU A 137 -1.83 4.29 1.79
C GLU A 137 -1.94 2.77 1.77
N GLU A 138 -3.16 2.27 1.92
CA GLU A 138 -3.44 0.84 1.89
C GLU A 138 -3.23 0.28 0.48
N VAL A 139 -2.65 -0.92 0.41
CA VAL A 139 -2.44 -1.65 -0.85
C VAL A 139 -2.81 -3.11 -0.64
N ASN A 140 -3.65 -3.62 -1.53
CA ASN A 140 -4.10 -5.01 -1.56
C ASN A 140 -3.66 -5.64 -2.88
N PHE A 141 -2.97 -6.76 -2.80
CA PHE A 141 -2.47 -7.47 -3.98
C PHE A 141 -2.35 -8.96 -3.73
N VAL A 142 -2.25 -9.72 -4.82
CA VAL A 142 -2.04 -11.17 -4.80
C VAL A 142 -0.71 -11.50 -5.42
N LEU A 143 0.05 -12.35 -4.76
CA LEU A 143 1.23 -13.01 -5.30
C LEU A 143 0.83 -14.41 -5.76
N ALA A 144 1.29 -14.84 -6.93
CA ALA A 144 1.08 -16.20 -7.40
C ALA A 144 2.39 -16.83 -7.90
N VAL A 145 2.63 -18.07 -7.50
CA VAL A 145 3.73 -18.88 -8.03
C VAL A 145 3.14 -19.78 -9.10
N ARG A 146 3.67 -19.69 -10.32
CA ARG A 146 3.19 -20.45 -11.49
C ARG A 146 4.34 -21.03 -12.30
N HIS A 147 4.10 -22.07 -13.07
CA HIS A 147 5.08 -22.53 -14.06
C HIS A 147 5.11 -21.58 -15.26
N ALA A 148 6.31 -21.18 -15.66
CA ALA A 148 6.51 -20.37 -16.86
C ALA A 148 6.06 -21.13 -18.11
N GLN A 149 5.44 -20.42 -19.05
CA GLN A 149 4.87 -21.04 -20.24
C GLN A 149 5.96 -21.76 -21.07
N GLY A 150 5.80 -23.07 -21.26
CA GLY A 150 6.74 -23.89 -22.02
C GLY A 150 8.06 -24.21 -21.31
N ALA A 151 8.19 -23.88 -20.02
CA ALA A 151 9.37 -24.16 -19.20
C ALA A 151 8.97 -24.62 -17.79
N PRO A 152 8.59 -25.90 -17.59
CA PRO A 152 8.09 -26.41 -16.31
C PRO A 152 9.14 -26.35 -15.19
N GLU A 153 10.43 -26.37 -15.51
CA GLU A 153 11.50 -26.21 -14.50
C GLU A 153 11.68 -24.76 -14.03
N CYS A 154 11.01 -23.81 -14.69
CA CYS A 154 11.06 -22.39 -14.37
C CYS A 154 9.73 -21.92 -13.81
N LEU A 155 9.79 -21.22 -12.68
CA LEU A 155 8.64 -20.56 -12.07
C LEU A 155 8.59 -19.10 -12.47
N GLN A 156 7.37 -18.58 -12.56
CA GLN A 156 7.06 -17.17 -12.67
C GLN A 156 6.35 -16.73 -11.39
N ILE A 157 6.89 -15.69 -10.74
CA ILE A 157 6.28 -15.07 -9.57
C ILE A 157 5.50 -13.85 -10.05
N ASP A 158 4.18 -13.98 -10.11
CA ASP A 158 3.26 -12.95 -10.58
C ASP A 158 2.75 -12.07 -9.44
N PHE A 159 2.57 -10.78 -9.74
CA PHE A 159 2.00 -9.79 -8.83
C PHE A 159 0.74 -9.19 -9.44
N PHE A 160 -0.39 -9.27 -8.73
CA PHE A 160 -1.68 -8.76 -9.17
C PHE A 160 -2.22 -7.72 -8.19
N LEU A 161 -2.26 -6.46 -8.62
CA LEU A 161 -2.90 -5.39 -7.84
C LEU A 161 -4.40 -5.65 -7.75
N GLN A 162 -4.96 -5.65 -6.54
CA GLN A 162 -6.41 -5.70 -6.29
C GLN A 162 -6.94 -4.32 -5.97
N GLU A 163 -6.24 -3.58 -5.09
CA GLU A 163 -6.60 -2.23 -4.68
C GLU A 163 -5.34 -1.43 -4.33
N GLY A 164 -5.35 -0.14 -4.66
CA GLY A 164 -4.27 0.80 -4.38
C GLY A 164 -3.83 1.54 -5.63
N VAL A 165 -2.79 2.35 -5.47
CA VAL A 165 -2.24 3.17 -6.56
C VAL A 165 -1.23 2.35 -7.36
N GLU A 166 -1.45 2.26 -8.67
CA GLU A 166 -0.60 1.47 -9.59
C GLU A 166 0.88 1.88 -9.58
N THR A 167 1.19 3.19 -9.59
CA THR A 167 2.57 3.68 -9.58
C THR A 167 3.31 3.30 -8.29
N ASN A 168 2.62 3.38 -7.15
CA ASN A 168 3.12 2.93 -5.85
C ASN A 168 3.28 1.41 -5.81
N PHE A 169 2.37 0.67 -6.44
CA PHE A 169 2.46 -0.78 -6.54
C PHE A 169 3.65 -1.25 -7.37
N LEU A 170 3.94 -0.61 -8.51
CA LEU A 170 5.13 -0.91 -9.31
C LEU A 170 6.43 -0.64 -8.54
N ARG A 171 6.45 0.41 -7.72
CA ARG A 171 7.55 0.65 -6.79
C ARG A 171 7.62 -0.43 -5.72
N LEU A 172 6.51 -0.83 -5.12
CA LEU A 172 6.48 -1.91 -4.14
C LEU A 172 7.01 -3.22 -4.73
N PHE A 173 6.65 -3.54 -5.97
CA PHE A 173 7.23 -4.66 -6.70
C PHE A 173 8.76 -4.58 -6.75
N ASP A 174 9.34 -3.42 -7.04
CA ASP A 174 10.80 -3.24 -7.03
C ASP A 174 11.42 -3.53 -5.66
N ILE A 175 10.75 -3.10 -4.58
CA ILE A 175 11.20 -3.33 -3.20
C ILE A 175 11.21 -4.83 -2.90
N ILE A 176 10.09 -5.51 -3.18
CA ILE A 176 9.93 -6.94 -2.92
C ILE A 176 10.91 -7.75 -3.78
N ARG A 177 11.01 -7.45 -5.08
CA ARG A 177 11.94 -8.09 -6.00
C ARG A 177 13.39 -7.92 -5.55
N SER A 178 13.78 -6.73 -5.11
CA SER A 178 15.13 -6.49 -4.54
C SER A 178 15.41 -7.38 -3.34
N LYS A 179 14.42 -7.58 -2.45
CA LYS A 179 14.52 -8.48 -1.29
C LYS A 179 14.44 -9.98 -1.66
N CYS A 180 13.93 -10.28 -2.85
CA CYS A 180 13.88 -11.62 -3.43
C CYS A 180 15.07 -11.93 -4.34
N SER A 181 16.12 -11.11 -4.36
CA SER A 181 17.28 -11.28 -5.25
C SER A 181 18.01 -12.63 -5.14
N CYS A 182 17.84 -13.37 -4.04
CA CYS A 182 18.38 -14.72 -3.87
C CYS A 182 17.56 -15.83 -4.55
N ILE A 183 16.32 -15.54 -4.95
CA ILE A 183 15.43 -16.46 -5.68
C ILE A 183 15.02 -15.92 -7.06
N ASP A 184 15.29 -14.65 -7.35
CA ASP A 184 15.07 -14.03 -8.66
C ASP A 184 16.18 -14.42 -9.63
N GLN A 185 15.83 -15.22 -10.65
CA GLN A 185 16.78 -15.77 -11.60
C GLN A 185 17.48 -14.68 -12.40
N ASP A 186 16.79 -13.59 -12.75
CA ASP A 186 17.41 -12.49 -13.49
C ASP A 186 18.46 -11.74 -12.65
N ALA A 187 18.25 -11.69 -11.33
CA ALA A 187 19.19 -11.07 -10.40
C ALA A 187 20.42 -11.98 -10.20
N ILE A 188 20.22 -13.29 -10.13
CA ILE A 188 21.28 -14.30 -10.01
C ILE A 188 22.17 -14.30 -11.26
N ASP A 189 21.57 -14.32 -12.46
CA ASP A 189 22.28 -14.36 -13.72
C ASP A 189 22.90 -12.99 -14.11
N ASN A 190 22.60 -11.94 -13.32
CA ASN A 190 22.91 -10.54 -13.61
C ASN A 190 22.44 -10.07 -15.00
N THR A 191 21.45 -10.75 -15.60
CA THR A 191 20.96 -10.46 -16.96
C THR A 191 20.13 -9.19 -17.02
N LEU A 192 19.34 -8.92 -15.96
CA LEU A 192 18.48 -7.74 -15.84
C LEU A 192 18.64 -7.01 -14.51
N ARG A 193 19.77 -7.22 -13.81
CA ARG A 193 20.00 -6.61 -12.49
C ARG A 193 19.87 -5.08 -12.60
N PRO A 194 18.83 -4.47 -12.00
CA PRO A 194 18.76 -3.03 -11.93
C PRO A 194 20.00 -2.56 -11.16
N PRO A 195 20.59 -1.39 -11.50
CA PRO A 195 21.62 -0.80 -10.66
C PRO A 195 21.11 -0.75 -9.21
N PRO A 196 21.98 -1.00 -8.21
CA PRO A 196 21.56 -1.07 -6.81
C PRO A 196 20.76 0.18 -6.47
N LYS A 197 19.47 -0.02 -6.18
CA LYS A 197 18.56 1.09 -5.92
C LYS A 197 18.97 1.76 -4.62
N VAL A 198 18.92 3.09 -4.61
CA VAL A 198 19.24 3.88 -3.42
C VAL A 198 18.35 3.46 -2.25
N LYS A 199 18.86 3.51 -1.02
CA LYS A 199 18.18 3.01 0.18
C LYS A 199 16.80 3.67 0.38
N GLU A 200 16.67 4.92 -0.02
CA GLU A 200 15.45 5.71 0.01
C GLU A 200 14.37 5.13 -0.92
N TRP A 201 14.75 4.66 -2.11
CA TRP A 201 13.83 4.01 -3.04
C TRP A 201 13.23 2.74 -2.44
N LEU A 202 14.06 1.98 -1.72
CA LEU A 202 13.70 0.72 -1.09
C LEU A 202 12.93 0.86 0.23
N ASN A 203 12.76 2.07 0.74
CA ASN A 203 12.03 2.33 1.98
C ASN A 203 10.55 2.61 1.70
N VAL A 204 9.65 1.71 2.12
CA VAL A 204 8.20 1.78 1.92
C VAL A 204 7.52 3.11 2.30
N ASP A 205 8.16 3.94 3.14
CA ASP A 205 7.63 5.22 3.61
C ASP A 205 8.27 6.47 2.98
N ALA A 206 9.30 6.32 2.14
CA ALA A 206 10.20 7.43 1.82
C ALA A 206 10.04 8.11 0.44
N PHE A 207 9.18 7.59 -0.45
CA PHE A 207 9.06 8.17 -1.81
C PHE A 207 7.59 8.44 -2.16
N PRO A 208 7.25 9.69 -2.54
CA PRO A 208 5.92 10.03 -3.01
C PRO A 208 5.67 9.50 -4.44
N GLU A 209 4.40 9.44 -4.84
CA GLU A 209 4.04 9.27 -6.26
C GLU A 209 4.81 10.25 -7.16
N VAL A 210 5.25 9.77 -8.32
CA VAL A 210 6.04 10.54 -9.29
C VAL A 210 5.13 11.51 -10.08
N PHE A 211 4.48 12.48 -9.44
CA PHE A 211 3.75 13.62 -10.07
C PHE A 211 3.76 14.86 -9.11
N PRO A 212 3.47 16.11 -9.56
CA PRO A 212 4.16 17.32 -9.12
C PRO A 212 4.00 17.56 -7.61
N GLY A 213 5.09 17.39 -6.88
CA GLY A 213 5.08 17.26 -5.42
C GLY A 213 6.23 16.38 -4.90
N SER A 214 6.91 15.66 -5.79
CA SER A 214 8.16 14.92 -5.54
C SER A 214 9.39 15.82 -5.24
N GLY A 215 9.18 17.12 -5.03
CA GLY A 215 10.21 18.12 -4.83
C GLY A 215 9.92 19.03 -3.64
N CYS A 216 10.84 19.97 -3.40
CA CYS A 216 10.64 21.03 -2.43
C CYS A 216 9.48 21.92 -2.91
N VAL A 217 8.47 22.11 -2.07
CA VAL A 217 7.28 22.93 -2.38
C VAL A 217 7.46 24.30 -1.71
N PRO A 218 7.12 25.41 -2.40
CA PRO A 218 7.10 26.75 -1.79
C PRO A 218 6.13 26.86 -0.60
N ALA A 219 6.44 27.76 0.33
CA ALA A 219 5.67 27.88 1.58
C ALA A 219 4.22 28.33 1.36
N ASP A 220 3.99 29.25 0.42
CA ASP A 220 2.67 29.73 -0.01
C ASP A 220 1.80 28.58 -0.55
N VAL A 221 2.35 27.72 -1.40
CA VAL A 221 1.62 26.55 -1.91
C VAL A 221 1.26 25.57 -0.80
N MET A 222 2.15 25.37 0.19
CA MET A 222 1.83 24.53 1.35
C MET A 222 0.74 25.15 2.24
N VAL A 223 0.70 26.49 2.36
CA VAL A 223 -0.39 27.21 3.03
C VAL A 223 -1.70 26.96 2.29
N ASP A 224 -1.71 27.02 0.96
CA ASP A 224 -2.90 26.78 0.14
C ASP A 224 -3.45 25.36 0.38
N TYR A 225 -2.60 24.33 0.35
CA TYR A 225 -3.02 22.95 0.64
C TYR A 225 -3.66 22.79 2.02
N CYS A 226 -3.06 23.38 3.05
CA CYS A 226 -3.58 23.28 4.41
C CYS A 226 -4.88 24.08 4.57
N THR A 227 -4.98 25.25 3.95
CA THR A 227 -6.16 26.11 3.99
C THR A 227 -7.34 25.45 3.26
N GLU A 228 -7.10 24.93 2.06
CA GLU A 228 -8.12 24.22 1.29
C GLU A 228 -8.64 23.00 2.05
N TYR A 229 -7.75 22.23 2.71
CA TYR A 229 -8.18 21.14 3.58
C TYR A 229 -9.10 21.61 4.71
N ILE A 230 -8.73 22.70 5.40
CA ILE A 230 -9.53 23.26 6.51
C ILE A 230 -10.90 23.73 6.00
N ASP A 231 -10.95 24.38 4.84
CA ASP A 231 -12.19 24.84 4.22
C ASP A 231 -13.09 23.67 3.81
N LEU A 232 -12.51 22.59 3.27
CA LEU A 232 -13.23 21.35 2.98
C LEU A 232 -13.82 20.69 4.24
N VAL A 233 -13.19 20.85 5.39
CA VAL A 233 -13.73 20.40 6.69
C VAL A 233 -14.88 21.32 7.13
N ALA A 234 -14.71 22.64 7.01
CA ALA A 234 -15.69 23.64 7.43
C ALA A 234 -17.00 23.60 6.63
N THR A 235 -16.92 23.22 5.35
CA THR A 235 -18.10 23.12 4.46
C THR A 235 -19.07 21.99 4.85
N GLY A 236 -18.69 21.09 5.76
CA GLY A 236 -19.62 20.19 6.46
C GLY A 236 -20.44 19.25 5.57
N LEU A 237 -20.06 19.07 4.31
CA LEU A 237 -20.84 18.30 3.35
C LEU A 237 -20.76 16.82 3.71
N LYS A 238 -21.91 16.24 4.07
CA LYS A 238 -22.11 14.79 4.24
C LYS A 238 -22.09 14.02 2.90
N ASP A 239 -21.70 14.67 1.81
CA ASP A 239 -21.62 14.08 0.48
C ASP A 239 -20.31 13.30 0.32
N SER A 240 -20.37 12.14 -0.33
CA SER A 240 -19.22 11.29 -0.62
C SER A 240 -18.15 12.02 -1.43
N ARG A 241 -18.54 12.99 -2.27
CA ARG A 241 -17.61 13.84 -3.02
C ARG A 241 -16.74 14.72 -2.12
N SER A 242 -17.31 15.25 -1.03
CA SER A 242 -16.55 16.05 -0.07
C SER A 242 -15.56 15.19 0.72
N LEU A 243 -15.94 13.96 1.05
CA LEU A 243 -15.03 13.00 1.67
C LEU A 243 -13.83 12.68 0.75
N CYS A 244 -14.09 12.40 -0.53
CA CYS A 244 -13.02 12.17 -1.50
C CYS A 244 -12.08 13.38 -1.60
N ALA A 245 -12.63 14.60 -1.70
CA ALA A 245 -11.82 15.81 -1.74
C ALA A 245 -10.95 16.00 -0.48
N ARG A 246 -11.51 15.73 0.72
CA ARG A 246 -10.74 15.78 1.97
C ARG A 246 -9.61 14.75 2.00
N LEU A 247 -9.87 13.52 1.55
CA LEU A 247 -8.86 12.47 1.48
C LEU A 247 -7.73 12.80 0.51
N GLU A 248 -8.06 13.30 -0.68
CA GLU A 248 -7.06 13.72 -1.68
C GLU A 248 -6.21 14.90 -1.19
N MET A 249 -6.84 15.89 -0.53
CA MET A 249 -6.08 17.02 0.01
C MET A 249 -5.21 16.60 1.20
N ALA A 250 -5.71 15.74 2.09
CA ALA A 250 -4.90 15.18 3.16
C ALA A 250 -3.73 14.33 2.62
N LYS A 251 -3.95 13.56 1.55
CA LYS A 251 -2.90 12.83 0.83
C LYS A 251 -1.86 13.78 0.23
N THR A 252 -2.29 14.91 -0.33
CA THR A 252 -1.39 15.95 -0.84
C THR A 252 -0.48 16.54 0.25
N ILE A 253 -1.07 16.92 1.40
CA ILE A 253 -0.32 17.40 2.58
C ILE A 253 0.66 16.33 3.07
N LYS A 254 0.20 15.08 3.18
CA LYS A 254 1.01 13.93 3.58
C LYS A 254 2.21 13.74 2.65
N ASN A 255 2.00 13.74 1.34
CA ASN A 255 3.06 13.58 0.34
C ASN A 255 4.08 14.72 0.42
N CYS A 256 3.63 15.96 0.68
CA CYS A 256 4.53 17.09 0.92
C CYS A 256 5.44 16.84 2.12
N CYS A 257 4.93 16.27 3.21
CA CYS A 257 5.69 16.01 4.42
C CYS A 257 6.71 14.86 4.30
N ILE A 258 6.63 13.99 3.29
CA ILE A 258 7.66 12.95 3.04
C ILE A 258 9.02 13.60 2.76
N ILE A 259 9.03 14.75 2.11
CA ILE A 259 10.24 15.51 1.77
C ILE A 259 10.75 16.29 2.99
N GLU A 260 11.97 16.01 3.41
CA GLU A 260 12.60 16.65 4.59
C GLU A 260 12.66 18.17 4.51
N LYS A 261 13.01 18.72 3.33
CA LYS A 261 13.05 20.17 3.11
C LYS A 261 11.70 20.86 3.31
N ASN A 262 10.60 20.17 3.01
CA ASN A 262 9.25 20.72 3.23
C ASN A 262 8.93 20.75 4.72
N ARG A 263 9.27 19.68 5.46
CA ARG A 263 9.14 19.65 6.92
C ARG A 263 9.93 20.78 7.58
N ASP A 264 11.17 20.99 7.15
CA ASP A 264 11.99 22.12 7.59
C ASP A 264 11.32 23.48 7.33
N THR A 265 10.71 23.64 6.16
CA THR A 265 10.04 24.89 5.75
C THR A 265 8.81 25.15 6.61
N ILE A 266 8.00 24.12 6.87
CA ILE A 266 6.85 24.17 7.80
C ILE A 266 7.31 24.64 9.18
N LEU A 267 8.42 24.11 9.69
CA LEU A 267 8.93 24.46 11.03
C LEU A 267 9.56 25.86 11.09
N LYS A 268 10.05 26.40 9.98
CA LYS A 268 10.72 27.71 9.92
C LYS A 268 9.76 28.87 9.67
N THR A 269 8.58 28.60 9.13
CA THR A 269 7.56 29.61 8.78
C THR A 269 6.41 29.59 9.79
N PRO A 270 6.30 30.58 10.72
CA PRO A 270 5.31 30.56 11.79
C PRO A 270 3.86 30.44 11.31
N ASP A 271 3.47 31.21 10.30
CA ASP A 271 2.10 31.22 9.77
C ASP A 271 1.74 29.87 9.14
N LEU A 272 2.67 29.28 8.37
CA LEU A 272 2.50 27.95 7.81
C LEU A 272 2.41 26.88 8.91
N LEU A 273 3.25 26.96 9.95
CA LEU A 273 3.20 26.03 11.08
C LEU A 273 1.83 26.06 11.77
N GLU A 274 1.24 27.25 11.92
CA GLU A 274 -0.09 27.40 12.51
C GLU A 274 -1.18 26.75 11.66
N VAL A 275 -1.25 27.09 10.37
CA VAL A 275 -2.28 26.53 9.46
C VAL A 275 -2.08 25.01 9.29
N PHE A 276 -0.84 24.55 9.18
CA PHE A 276 -0.49 23.13 9.12
C PHE A 276 -0.94 22.37 10.39
N SER A 277 -0.67 22.94 11.57
CA SER A 277 -1.07 22.35 12.84
C SER A 277 -2.61 22.23 12.93
N LYS A 278 -3.32 23.27 12.49
CA LYS A 278 -4.79 23.25 12.43
C LYS A 278 -5.32 22.17 11.49
N ALA A 279 -4.74 22.04 10.29
CA ALA A 279 -5.11 20.98 9.34
C ALA A 279 -4.90 19.58 9.94
N LEU A 280 -3.76 19.34 10.59
CA LEU A 280 -3.47 18.09 11.30
C LEU A 280 -4.47 17.81 12.44
N GLY A 281 -4.84 18.82 13.22
CA GLY A 281 -5.87 18.69 14.25
C GLY A 281 -7.22 18.25 13.69
N HIS A 282 -7.61 18.81 12.54
CA HIS A 282 -8.84 18.41 11.85
C HIS A 282 -8.77 16.97 11.30
N MET A 283 -7.63 16.52 10.77
CA MET A 283 -7.46 15.14 10.30
C MET A 283 -7.68 14.11 11.41
N VAL A 284 -7.18 14.41 12.62
CA VAL A 284 -7.30 13.53 13.79
C VAL A 284 -8.71 13.56 14.40
N ALA A 285 -9.39 14.71 14.30
CA ALA A 285 -10.75 14.85 14.79
C ALA A 285 -11.81 14.29 13.81
N ASP A 286 -11.42 13.94 12.57
CA ASP A 286 -12.34 13.37 11.59
C ASP A 286 -12.71 11.92 11.97
N SER A 287 -13.97 11.57 11.72
CA SER A 287 -14.52 10.22 11.88
C SER A 287 -13.85 9.16 11.00
N GLN A 288 -13.18 9.57 9.93
CA GLN A 288 -12.58 8.67 8.95
C GLN A 288 -11.18 8.25 9.37
N MET A 289 -11.03 6.95 9.63
CA MET A 289 -9.77 6.37 10.11
C MET A 289 -8.58 6.65 9.20
N SER A 290 -8.77 6.70 7.87
CA SER A 290 -7.70 7.00 6.91
C SER A 290 -7.08 8.39 7.12
N LEU A 291 -7.89 9.40 7.48
CA LEU A 291 -7.38 10.75 7.80
C LEU A 291 -6.56 10.74 9.08
N GLY A 292 -7.03 10.03 10.11
CA GLY A 292 -6.27 9.81 11.35
C GLY A 292 -4.93 9.10 11.07
N ARG A 293 -4.92 8.07 10.22
CA ARG A 293 -3.69 7.36 9.80
C ARG A 293 -2.71 8.32 9.11
N TYR A 294 -3.18 9.17 8.19
CA TYR A 294 -2.33 10.19 7.56
C TYR A 294 -1.73 11.16 8.57
N ALA A 295 -2.52 11.67 9.52
CA ALA A 295 -2.01 12.58 10.54
C ALA A 295 -0.95 11.91 11.45
N VAL A 296 -1.18 10.67 11.87
CA VAL A 296 -0.21 9.89 12.66
C VAL A 296 1.06 9.65 11.84
N PHE A 297 0.94 9.27 10.57
CA PHE A 297 2.08 9.08 9.68
C PHE A 297 2.87 10.39 9.50
N ILE A 298 2.20 11.49 9.16
CA ILE A 298 2.82 12.81 8.99
C ILE A 298 3.61 13.19 10.24
N LEU A 299 2.99 13.09 11.42
CA LEU A 299 3.66 13.48 12.66
C LEU A 299 4.87 12.59 12.97
N ASN A 300 4.81 11.30 12.62
CA ASN A 300 5.94 10.38 12.76
C ASN A 300 7.14 10.73 11.86
N LEU A 301 6.95 11.50 10.78
CA LEU A 301 8.06 11.97 9.93
C LEU A 301 8.90 13.06 10.59
N PHE A 302 8.40 13.69 11.65
CA PHE A 302 9.13 14.69 12.43
C PHE A 302 9.95 14.03 13.56
N ASP A 303 11.02 14.71 13.98
CA ASP A 303 11.78 14.32 15.17
C ASP A 303 11.05 14.75 16.46
N GLY A 304 11.49 14.25 17.62
CA GLY A 304 10.83 14.52 18.91
C GLY A 304 10.78 16.01 19.27
N ILE A 305 11.82 16.77 18.92
CA ILE A 305 11.92 18.22 19.19
C ILE A 305 10.89 18.98 18.35
N SER A 306 10.82 18.67 17.05
CA SER A 306 9.88 19.29 16.11
C SER A 306 8.43 18.94 16.45
N ILE A 307 8.19 17.70 16.88
CA ILE A 307 6.88 17.28 17.41
C ILE A 307 6.50 18.14 18.61
N GLY A 308 7.44 18.48 19.50
CA GLY A 308 7.21 19.42 20.61
C GLY A 308 6.64 20.76 20.15
N ARG A 309 7.18 21.34 19.07
CA ARG A 309 6.71 22.62 18.50
C ARG A 309 5.32 22.52 17.86
N ILE A 310 5.01 21.38 17.24
CA ILE A 310 3.68 21.13 16.65
C ILE A 310 2.65 20.93 17.77
N LYS A 311 2.99 20.17 18.83
CA LYS A 311 2.14 19.90 20.00
C LYS A 311 1.64 21.15 20.71
N GLU A 312 2.41 22.24 20.73
CA GLU A 312 1.98 23.52 21.29
C GLU A 312 0.76 24.11 20.56
N ARG A 313 0.47 23.64 19.35
CA ARG A 313 -0.53 24.21 18.42
C ARG A 313 -1.64 23.22 18.03
N VAL A 314 -1.57 21.97 18.49
CA VAL A 314 -2.58 20.93 18.20
C VAL A 314 -3.17 20.33 19.46
N ASP A 315 -4.41 19.86 19.38
CA ASP A 315 -5.02 19.10 20.47
C ASP A 315 -4.33 17.73 20.62
N ILE A 316 -3.45 17.63 21.61
CA ILE A 316 -2.73 16.40 21.95
C ILE A 316 -3.71 15.30 22.39
N GLY A 317 -4.88 15.66 22.95
CA GLY A 317 -5.90 14.70 23.38
C GLY A 317 -6.43 13.88 22.21
N GLY A 318 -6.84 14.53 21.12
CA GLY A 318 -7.21 13.86 19.88
C GLY A 318 -6.11 12.94 19.35
N PHE A 319 -4.87 13.43 19.28
CA PHE A 319 -3.74 12.64 18.79
C PHE A 319 -3.49 11.40 19.66
N ARG A 320 -3.54 11.53 20.99
CA ARG A 320 -3.40 10.39 21.92
C ARG A 320 -4.46 9.32 21.68
N SER A 321 -5.70 9.72 21.42
CA SER A 321 -6.81 8.82 21.14
C SER A 321 -6.55 8.02 19.86
N VAL A 322 -6.27 8.71 18.75
CA VAL A 322 -6.02 8.07 17.44
C VAL A 322 -4.77 7.19 17.50
N ILE A 323 -3.65 7.68 18.05
CA ILE A 323 -2.43 6.87 18.24
C ILE A 323 -2.75 5.60 19.03
N SER A 324 -3.59 5.71 20.06
CA SER A 324 -3.93 4.55 20.89
C SER A 324 -4.78 3.54 20.17
N SER A 325 -5.84 3.99 19.48
CA SER A 325 -6.65 3.13 18.64
C SER A 325 -5.80 2.45 17.55
N THR A 326 -4.97 3.22 16.84
CA THR A 326 -4.13 2.70 15.76
C THR A 326 -3.06 1.73 16.27
N SER A 327 -2.43 2.00 17.42
CA SER A 327 -1.41 1.10 17.98
C SER A 327 -1.98 -0.25 18.42
N ALA A 328 -3.24 -0.29 18.85
CA ALA A 328 -3.84 -1.46 19.48
C ALA A 328 -4.69 -2.29 18.52
N SER A 329 -5.37 -1.66 17.57
CA SER A 329 -6.43 -2.31 16.78
C SER A 329 -6.37 -2.02 15.28
N ASP A 330 -5.32 -1.36 14.77
CA ASP A 330 -5.20 -1.20 13.33
C ASP A 330 -5.01 -2.57 12.66
N SER A 331 -5.69 -2.80 11.53
CA SER A 331 -5.61 -4.06 10.80
C SER A 331 -4.25 -4.28 10.13
N ILE A 332 -3.44 -3.22 9.99
CA ILE A 332 -2.17 -3.25 9.26
C ILE A 332 -0.98 -3.09 10.23
N PRO A 333 -0.09 -4.10 10.33
CA PRO A 333 1.03 -4.10 11.29
C PRO A 333 1.95 -2.86 11.17
N ARG A 334 2.29 -2.44 9.94
CA ARG A 334 3.12 -1.25 9.71
C ARG A 334 2.56 0.00 10.40
N MET A 335 1.25 0.21 10.35
CA MET A 335 0.61 1.36 10.98
C MET A 335 0.66 1.28 12.52
N GLN A 336 0.54 0.08 13.09
CA GLN A 336 0.73 -0.15 14.53
C GLN A 336 2.16 0.21 14.96
N SER A 337 3.16 -0.19 14.16
CA SER A 337 4.59 0.10 14.37
C SER A 337 4.89 1.60 14.31
N ILE A 338 4.33 2.30 13.32
CA ILE A 338 4.40 3.76 13.18
C ILE A 338 3.77 4.45 14.41
N ALA A 339 2.55 4.06 14.79
CA ALA A 339 1.85 4.65 15.93
C ALA A 339 2.59 4.41 17.25
N SER A 340 3.14 3.21 17.45
CA SER A 340 3.93 2.86 18.64
C SER A 340 5.24 3.64 18.71
N THR A 341 5.88 3.89 17.56
CA THR A 341 7.07 4.74 17.47
C THR A 341 6.74 6.19 17.75
N LEU A 342 5.64 6.71 17.20
CA LEU A 342 5.19 8.06 17.47
C LEU A 342 4.82 8.25 18.95
N ARG A 343 4.13 7.29 19.57
CA ARG A 343 3.82 7.30 21.01
C ARG A 343 5.09 7.54 21.84
N ARG A 344 6.15 6.77 21.56
CA ARG A 344 7.46 6.93 22.23
C ARG A 344 8.08 8.30 21.97
N LYS A 345 8.07 8.79 20.73
CA LYS A 345 8.58 10.14 20.38
C LYS A 345 7.82 11.26 21.08
N MET A 346 6.56 11.01 21.45
CA MET A 346 5.70 11.98 22.09
C MET A 346 5.76 11.96 23.62
N ASP A 347 6.60 11.14 24.25
CA ASP A 347 6.60 10.90 25.70
C ASP A 347 5.20 10.53 26.23
N LEU A 348 4.49 9.67 25.49
CA LEU A 348 3.11 9.23 25.78
C LEU A 348 3.05 7.80 26.32
#